data_AF-A0A6G0UBD2-F1
#
_entry.id   AF-A0A6G0UBD2-F1
#
_cell.length_a   1.000
_cell.length_b   1.000
_cell.length_c   1.000
_cell.angle_alpha   90.00
_cell.angle_beta   90.00
_cell.angle_gamma   90.00
#
_symmetry.space_group_name_H-M   'P 1'
#
loop_
_entity.id
_entity.type
_entity.pdbx_description
1 polymer ?
#
loop_
_entity_poly.entity_id
_entity_poly.type
_entity_poly.pdbx_seq_one_letter_code
_entity_poly.pdbx_strand_id
1 'polypeptide(L)' 'MKLTGPCDMNLQRFPFDQQKCFLTFESFNFNTGEVRMQWNQPFPVMLLKPIELPDFLLVNFSVIAIEQ' A
#
# COMPACT_ATOMS: atom_id res chain seq x y z
N MET A 1 15.57 -1.33 0.30
CA MET A 1 14.81 -1.50 1.57
C MET A 1 13.79 -2.59 1.35
N LYS A 2 13.64 -3.54 2.28
CA LYS A 2 12.57 -4.56 2.25
C LYS A 2 11.63 -4.26 3.41
N LEU A 3 10.33 -4.27 3.15
CA LEU A 3 9.28 -4.04 4.15
C LEU A 3 8.39 -5.28 4.25
N THR A 4 7.91 -5.55 5.46
CA THR A 4 6.87 -6.53 5.73
C THR A 4 5.80 -5.81 6.55
N GLY A 5 4.58 -5.73 6.02
CA GLY A 5 3.44 -5.12 6.70
C GLY A 5 2.32 -6.14 6.90
N PRO A 6 1.37 -5.86 7.82
CA PRO A 6 0.17 -6.67 7.97
C PRO A 6 -0.71 -6.56 6.72
N CYS A 7 -1.40 -7.65 6.39
CA CYS A 7 -2.49 -7.64 5.43
C CYS A 7 -3.62 -8.54 5.93
N ASP A 8 -4.75 -7.93 6.27
CA ASP A 8 -5.94 -8.63 6.73
C ASP A 8 -6.66 -9.27 5.55
N MET A 9 -6.46 -10.58 5.36
CA MET A 9 -7.02 -11.32 4.24
C MET A 9 -8.42 -11.82 4.54
N ASN A 10 -9.35 -11.62 3.60
CA ASN A 10 -10.69 -12.21 3.67
C ASN A 10 -10.74 -13.50 2.83
N LEU A 11 -10.72 -14.65 3.50
CA LEU A 11 -10.64 -15.97 2.87
C LEU A 11 -12.01 -16.66 2.66
N GLN A 12 -13.13 -15.94 2.82
CA GLN A 12 -14.47 -16.54 2.69
C GLN A 12 -14.74 -17.17 1.31
N ARG A 13 -14.03 -16.72 0.26
CA ARG A 13 -14.20 -17.18 -1.12
C ARG A 13 -12.98 -17.93 -1.65
N PHE A 14 -12.07 -18.35 -0.79
CA PHE A 14 -10.89 -19.11 -1.20
C PHE A 14 -11.30 -20.33 -2.06
N PRO A 15 -10.63 -20.61 -3.20
CA PRO A 15 -9.44 -19.95 -3.76
C PRO A 15 -9.72 -18.84 -4.79
N PHE A 16 -10.96 -18.32 -4.86
CA PHE A 16 -11.42 -17.32 -5.83
C PHE A 16 -11.66 -15.93 -5.21
N ASP A 17 -10.92 -15.65 -4.16
CA ASP A 17 -10.96 -14.43 -3.37
C ASP A 17 -10.12 -13.30 -3.99
N GLN A 18 -10.42 -12.07 -3.57
CA GLN A 18 -9.64 -10.89 -3.91
C GLN A 18 -9.12 -10.27 -2.62
N GLN A 19 -7.82 -10.02 -2.56
CA GLN A 19 -7.17 -9.47 -1.39
C GLN A 19 -6.78 -8.00 -1.62
N LYS A 20 -7.05 -7.17 -0.62
CA LYS A 20 -6.68 -5.74 -0.62
C LYS A 20 -5.78 -5.46 0.58
N CYS A 21 -4.50 -5.24 0.31
CA CYS A 21 -3.51 -4.90 1.32
C CYS A 21 -3.20 -3.40 1.31
N PHE A 22 -2.76 -2.87 2.45
CA PHE A 22 -2.40 -1.47 2.61
C PHE A 22 -0.99 -1.33 3.17
N LEU A 23 -0.27 -0.31 2.71
CA LEU A 23 0.96 0.15 3.32
C LEU A 23 0.78 1.60 3.72
N THR A 24 0.89 1.87 5.02
CA THR A 24 0.71 3.20 5.59
C THR A 24 2.07 3.77 5.97
N PHE A 25 2.34 4.99 5.50
CA PHE A 25 3.56 5.73 5.85
C PHE A 25 3.18 6.88 6.79
N GLU A 26 3.87 6.96 7.92
CA GLU A 26 3.57 7.91 8.99
C GLU A 26 4.87 8.42 9.63
N SER A 27 4.88 9.66 10.10
CA SER A 27 5.96 10.21 10.92
C SER A 27 5.83 9.69 12.34
N PHE A 28 6.82 8.93 12.78
CA PHE A 28 6.83 8.43 14.15
C PHE A 28 7.07 9.53 15.20
N ASN A 29 7.88 10.55 14.88
CA ASN A 29 8.34 11.54 15.84
C ASN A 29 7.66 12.92 15.74
N PHE A 30 6.97 13.20 14.63
CA PHE A 30 6.45 14.54 14.33
C PHE A 30 4.96 14.45 14.03
N ASN A 31 4.21 15.43 14.49
CA ASN A 31 2.79 15.56 14.18
C ASN A 31 2.55 16.29 12.84
N THR A 32 1.28 16.41 12.44
CA THR A 32 0.85 17.05 11.19
C THR A 32 1.03 18.57 11.16
N GLY A 33 1.27 19.21 12.30
CA GLY A 33 1.62 20.63 12.42
C GLY A 33 3.10 20.90 12.14
N GLU A 34 3.97 19.93 12.39
CA GLU A 34 5.41 20.03 12.17
C GLU A 34 5.82 19.46 10.80
N VAL A 35 5.25 18.30 10.42
CA VAL A 35 5.57 17.61 9.17
C VAL A 35 4.29 17.18 8.47
N ARG A 36 4.17 17.54 7.18
CA ARG A 36 3.08 17.10 6.32
C ARG A 36 3.61 16.21 5.20
N MET A 37 3.22 14.93 5.24
CA MET A 37 3.55 13.99 4.17
C MET A 37 2.57 14.15 3.01
N GLN A 38 3.09 14.16 1.79
CA GLN A 38 2.29 14.25 0.58
C GLN A 38 2.84 13.31 -0.48
N TRP A 39 1.92 12.72 -1.25
CA TRP A 39 2.26 11.88 -2.39
C TRP A 39 2.83 12.74 -3.53
N ASN A 40 3.96 12.30 -4.10
CA ASN A 40 4.57 12.99 -5.22
C ASN A 40 3.66 12.96 -6.46
N GLN A 41 3.57 14.07 -7.17
CA GLN A 41 2.71 14.22 -8.35
C GLN A 41 3.54 14.28 -9.64
N PRO A 42 3.05 13.73 -10.77
CA PRO A 42 1.75 13.05 -10.93
C PRO A 42 1.81 11.54 -10.62
N PHE A 43 3.00 10.98 -10.39
CA PHE A 43 3.21 9.55 -10.19
C PHE A 43 3.67 9.25 -8.75
N PRO A 44 2.71 8.95 -7.85
CA PRO A 44 3.03 8.74 -6.43
C PRO A 44 3.62 7.35 -6.16
N VAL A 45 3.37 6.39 -7.06
CA VAL A 45 3.92 5.04 -7.04
C VAL A 45 4.39 4.70 -8.44
N MET A 46 5.63 4.23 -8.55
CA MET A 46 6.22 3.75 -9.79
C MET A 46 6.73 2.32 -9.59
N LEU A 47 6.32 1.42 -10.47
CA LEU A 47 6.81 0.05 -10.48
C LEU A 47 8.13 0.00 -11.26
N LEU A 48 9.22 -0.36 -10.59
CA LEU A 48 10.53 -0.51 -11.24
C LEU A 48 10.57 -1.72 -12.20
N LYS A 49 9.77 -2.74 -11.89
CA LYS A 49 9.56 -3.93 -12.71
C LYS A 49 8.14 -4.45 -12.51
N PRO A 50 7.58 -5.21 -13.47
CA PRO A 50 6.33 -5.92 -13.26
C PRO A 50 6.40 -6.78 -12.00
N ILE A 51 5.33 -6.76 -11.20
CA ILE A 51 5.23 -7.58 -10.00
C ILE A 51 4.60 -8.91 -10.41
N GLU A 52 5.37 -9.99 -10.28
CA GLU A 52 4.91 -11.36 -10.47
C GLU A 52 4.89 -12.05 -9.11
N LEU A 53 3.75 -12.62 -8.75
CA LEU A 53 3.56 -13.37 -7.51
C LEU A 53 3.16 -14.81 -7.88
N PRO A 54 3.57 -15.81 -7.08
CA PRO A 54 3.30 -17.22 -7.40
C PRO A 54 1.80 -17.55 -7.36
N ASP A 55 1.08 -17.02 -6.37
CA ASP A 55 -0.32 -17.40 -6.10
C ASP A 55 -1.33 -16.28 -6.39
N PHE A 56 -0.85 -15.06 -6.70
CA PHE A 56 -1.68 -13.87 -6.85
C PHE A 56 -1.35 -13.10 -8.13
N LEU A 57 -2.31 -12.33 -8.62
CA LEU A 57 -2.08 -11.32 -9.66
C LEU A 57 -2.35 -9.94 -9.07
N LEU A 58 -1.40 -9.02 -9.23
CA LEU A 58 -1.62 -7.62 -8.88
C LEU A 58 -2.54 -6.98 -9.93
N VAL A 59 -3.80 -6.78 -9.59
CA VAL A 59 -4.82 -6.23 -10.50
C VAL A 59 -4.84 -4.70 -10.55
N ASN A 60 -4.64 -4.04 -9.40
CA ASN A 60 -4.59 -2.59 -9.31
C ASN A 60 -3.80 -2.15 -8.07
N PHE A 61 -3.45 -0.87 -8.04
CA PHE A 61 -2.97 -0.18 -6.84
C PHE A 61 -3.49 1.26 -6.87
N SER A 62 -3.64 1.86 -5.69
CA SER A 62 -4.09 3.23 -5.52
C SER A 62 -3.41 3.85 -4.31
N VAL A 63 -3.21 5.16 -4.35
CA VAL A 63 -2.76 5.92 -3.19
C VAL A 63 -3.91 6.70 -2.60
N ILE A 64 -3.90 6.85 -1.27
CA ILE A 64 -4.87 7.67 -0.54
C ILE A 64 -4.06 8.52 0.44
N ALA A 65 -4.38 9.80 0.55
CA ALA A 65 -3.88 10.64 1.63
C ALA A 65 -4.76 10.40 2.86
N ILE A 66 -4.13 10.08 3.99
CA ILE A 66 -4.82 9.96 5.26
C ILE A 66 -4.62 11.28 5.99
N GLU A 67 -5.69 12.00 6.23
CA GLU A 67 -5.67 13.14 7.15
C GLU A 67 -5.85 12.57 8.56
N GLN A 68 -4.86 12.82 9.42
CA GLN A 68 -4.89 12.54 10.85
C GLN A 68 -5.39 13.76 11.62
#